data_AF-A0A4P7GZB6-F1
#
_entry.id   AF-A0A4P7GZB6-F1
#
_cell.length_a   1.000
_cell.length_b   1.000
_cell.length_c   1.000
_cell.angle_alpha   90.00
_cell.angle_beta   90.00
_cell.angle_gamma   90.00
#
_symmetry.space_group_name_H-M   'P 1'
#
loop_
_entity.id
_entity.type
_entity.pdbx_description
1 polymer ?
#
loop_
_entity_poly.entity_id
_entity_poly.type
_entity_poly.pdbx_seq_one_letter_code
_entity_poly.pdbx_strand_id
1 'polypeptide(L)'
;MQDYYKALYQEAGKDGILALNERLAAREQAGDPVAALKRDNLANSLMVVSNERVGSGDKKGSYANLPDGLRELISGRFEERDDMVIDGQLPVRDQMLQQAALAELLTQANPGYEPGQTMGIELGRQSASLAEYVEYGNRDWNGYPPGFNQGDLDKVENASRQFLETSTRNTESSYALLTGKDPITGQDIPADLSFGAGDDRYNPEPFDRDKFTASIFRHEWADDGKTAAGLYEWIAEGTDKPGQDGVLAKQALAELPNVFAPEEQDDSGAKLKEGESSTIFEENAKAFVTNPKLADGLSHVLANNMETFLNPNATQTRIVDDPMVPGIQHNVALRGLEADRLLFLASQSESSRFNLEFARQAYEADMLNRAVTEGAADPKQWLEKNASHLATLDGRISYASVNALIFQAEKTNEELFNAKQDTYEMRQKVGDIVKSLTLDNLEVPGRTPISVVGNQVLEVAKDAGYDAAMEKFNPEPEREYPRYPQDGKETAEAHQQITQQLLDTLHANGRLPEEFVGPDGKPYDATLFIGTPAEAKFNQLLSERNLLGYPEDYASKHAFASFVGTVKRPGDMNYLLTGELPEPPK
;
A
#
# COMPACT_ATOMS: atom_id res chain seq x y z
N MET A 1 25.92 0.06 -29.10
CA MET A 1 24.61 0.74 -29.01
C MET A 1 24.60 1.75 -27.87
N GLN A 2 24.94 1.37 -26.64
CA GLN A 2 25.03 2.30 -25.50
C GLN A 2 26.07 3.43 -25.73
N ASP A 3 27.25 3.13 -26.25
CA ASP A 3 28.27 4.14 -26.59
C ASP A 3 27.78 5.18 -27.61
N TYR A 4 26.90 4.77 -28.54
CA TYR A 4 26.29 5.68 -29.52
C TYR A 4 25.29 6.63 -28.85
N TYR A 5 24.43 6.13 -27.96
CA TYR A 5 23.50 6.97 -27.23
C TYR A 5 24.21 7.89 -26.24
N LYS A 6 25.25 7.42 -25.55
CA LYS A 6 26.12 8.26 -24.72
C LYS A 6 26.70 9.42 -25.54
N ALA A 7 27.27 9.15 -26.71
CA ALA A 7 27.82 10.20 -27.57
C ALA A 7 26.73 11.17 -28.07
N LEU A 8 25.59 10.64 -28.53
CA LEU A 8 24.44 11.45 -28.95
C LEU A 8 23.99 12.42 -27.85
N TYR A 9 23.86 11.95 -26.61
CA TYR A 9 23.42 12.79 -25.50
C TYR A 9 24.45 13.83 -25.12
N GLN A 10 25.73 13.46 -25.08
CA GLN A 10 26.82 14.40 -24.77
C GLN A 10 26.95 15.48 -25.85
N GLU A 11 26.73 15.15 -27.13
CA GLU A 11 26.76 16.14 -28.22
C GLU A 11 25.49 17.01 -28.27
N ALA A 12 24.31 16.44 -28.02
CA ALA A 12 23.05 17.18 -28.05
C ALA A 12 22.89 18.11 -26.84
N GLY A 13 23.37 17.70 -25.67
CA GLY A 13 23.18 18.41 -24.41
C GLY A 13 21.70 18.55 -24.02
N LYS A 14 21.45 19.31 -22.94
CA LYS A 14 20.09 19.59 -22.44
C LYS A 14 19.19 20.17 -23.54
N ASP A 15 19.63 21.27 -24.15
CA ASP A 15 18.80 22.05 -25.07
C ASP A 15 18.48 21.27 -26.35
N GLY A 16 19.43 20.49 -26.87
CA GLY A 16 19.21 19.65 -28.05
C GLY A 16 18.22 18.51 -27.79
N ILE A 17 18.26 17.91 -26.60
CA ILE A 17 17.34 16.82 -26.20
C ILE A 17 15.93 17.38 -26.01
N LEU A 18 15.77 18.51 -25.32
CA LEU A 18 14.47 19.14 -25.10
C LEU A 18 13.86 19.65 -26.42
N ALA A 19 14.65 20.28 -27.29
CA ALA A 19 14.17 20.72 -28.60
C ALA A 19 13.77 19.54 -29.50
N LEU A 20 14.49 18.41 -29.42
CA LEU A 20 14.10 17.19 -30.13
C LEU A 20 12.79 16.62 -29.58
N ASN A 21 12.62 16.57 -28.26
CA ASN A 21 11.37 16.14 -27.62
C ASN A 21 10.18 17.00 -28.08
N GLU A 22 10.29 18.32 -27.99
CA GLU A 22 9.24 19.25 -28.41
C GLU A 22 8.84 19.03 -29.87
N ARG A 23 9.83 18.88 -30.76
CA ARG A 23 9.59 18.62 -32.18
C ARG A 23 8.91 17.28 -32.44
N LEU A 24 9.26 16.24 -31.68
CA LEU A 24 8.65 14.91 -31.80
C LEU A 24 7.22 14.92 -31.26
N ALA A 25 6.99 15.53 -30.09
CA ALA A 25 5.67 15.69 -29.49
C ALA A 25 4.69 16.43 -30.42
N ALA A 26 5.12 17.54 -31.03
CA ALA A 26 4.29 18.30 -31.97
C ALA A 26 3.90 17.48 -33.22
N ARG A 27 4.79 16.60 -33.71
CA ARG A 27 4.50 15.73 -34.87
C ARG A 27 3.60 14.57 -34.49
N GLU A 28 3.81 13.99 -33.31
CA GLU A 28 2.95 12.94 -32.76
C GLU A 28 1.51 13.45 -32.59
N GLN A 29 1.33 14.64 -32.01
CA GLN A 29 0.02 15.30 -31.90
C GLN A 29 -0.62 15.59 -33.27
N ALA A 30 0.18 15.78 -34.32
CA ALA A 30 -0.29 15.90 -35.70
C ALA A 30 -0.59 14.53 -36.37
N GLY A 31 -0.49 13.42 -35.63
CA GLY A 31 -0.82 12.07 -36.08
C GLY A 31 0.33 11.30 -36.73
N ASP A 32 1.60 11.66 -36.49
CA ASP A 32 2.77 10.96 -37.03
C ASP A 32 3.25 9.82 -36.11
N PRO A 33 2.95 8.54 -36.44
CA PRO A 33 3.34 7.41 -35.60
C PRO A 33 4.87 7.17 -35.57
N VAL A 34 5.60 7.66 -36.56
CA VAL A 34 7.08 7.56 -36.57
C VAL A 34 7.67 8.54 -35.57
N ALA A 35 7.02 9.68 -35.32
CA ALA A 35 7.45 10.62 -34.30
C ALA A 35 7.25 10.05 -32.90
N ALA A 36 6.09 9.43 -32.63
CA ALA A 36 5.82 8.71 -31.38
C ALA A 36 6.91 7.66 -31.09
N LEU A 37 7.14 6.74 -32.03
CA LEU A 37 8.17 5.69 -31.87
C LEU A 37 9.58 6.27 -31.62
N LYS A 38 9.92 7.41 -32.24
CA LYS A 38 11.22 8.06 -32.01
C LYS A 38 11.31 8.68 -30.62
N ARG A 39 10.20 9.21 -30.12
CA ARG A 39 10.11 9.80 -28.79
C ARG A 39 10.24 8.71 -27.72
N ASP A 40 9.57 7.57 -27.89
CA ASP A 40 9.72 6.40 -27.02
C ASP A 40 11.18 5.92 -26.99
N ASN A 41 11.82 5.81 -28.16
CA ASN A 41 13.22 5.39 -28.25
C ASN A 41 14.19 6.38 -27.59
N LEU A 42 13.91 7.68 -27.68
CA LEU A 42 14.68 8.71 -26.98
C LEU A 42 14.54 8.50 -25.46
N ALA A 43 13.32 8.36 -24.94
CA ALA A 43 13.07 8.10 -23.53
C ALA A 43 13.71 6.79 -23.03
N ASN A 44 13.49 5.68 -23.75
CA ASN A 44 14.05 4.36 -23.45
C ASN A 44 15.58 4.39 -23.38
N SER A 45 16.23 5.14 -24.26
CA SER A 45 17.69 5.22 -24.26
C SER A 45 18.26 6.10 -23.14
N LEU A 46 17.51 7.10 -22.64
CA LEU A 46 17.88 7.80 -21.39
C LEU A 46 17.88 6.83 -20.21
N MET A 47 16.84 5.99 -20.08
CA MET A 47 16.77 4.96 -19.03
C MET A 47 17.95 3.98 -19.12
N VAL A 48 18.27 3.48 -20.31
CA VAL A 48 19.40 2.56 -20.52
C VAL A 48 20.76 3.17 -20.22
N VAL A 49 20.97 4.45 -20.54
CA VAL A 49 22.27 5.11 -20.33
C VAL A 49 22.49 5.43 -18.86
N SER A 50 21.43 5.79 -18.14
CA SER A 50 21.49 6.09 -16.71
C SER A 50 21.49 4.84 -15.83
N ASN A 51 20.99 3.71 -16.32
CA ASN A 51 20.78 2.52 -15.50
C ASN A 51 22.04 1.70 -15.23
N GLU A 52 22.45 1.67 -13.97
CA GLU A 52 23.61 0.91 -13.49
C GLU A 52 23.44 -0.59 -13.78
N ARG A 53 22.24 -1.16 -13.78
CA ARG A 53 22.03 -2.59 -14.08
C ARG A 53 22.23 -2.93 -15.57
N VAL A 54 22.36 -1.94 -16.46
CA VAL A 54 22.52 -2.16 -17.91
C VAL A 54 23.99 -2.05 -18.34
N GLY A 55 24.52 -3.13 -18.90
CA GLY A 55 25.91 -3.22 -19.38
C GLY A 55 26.84 -3.90 -18.36
N SER A 56 28.15 -3.87 -18.63
CA SER A 56 29.16 -4.53 -17.78
C SER A 56 30.50 -3.82 -17.83
N GLY A 57 31.25 -3.80 -16.72
CA GLY A 57 32.56 -3.15 -16.63
C GLY A 57 32.46 -1.65 -16.95
N ASP A 58 33.42 -1.12 -17.70
CA ASP A 58 33.47 0.31 -18.09
C ASP A 58 32.33 0.74 -19.03
N LYS A 59 31.57 -0.24 -19.55
CA LYS A 59 30.39 0.00 -20.42
C LYS A 59 29.08 0.00 -19.64
N LYS A 60 29.12 -0.09 -18.32
CA LYS A 60 27.93 0.01 -17.46
C LYS A 60 27.24 1.36 -17.66
N GLY A 61 25.91 1.39 -17.55
CA GLY A 61 25.14 2.62 -17.40
C GLY A 61 25.44 3.28 -16.06
N SER A 62 25.09 4.55 -15.94
CA SER A 62 25.30 5.36 -14.74
C SER A 62 24.64 6.71 -14.97
N TYR A 63 24.03 7.26 -13.92
CA TYR A 63 23.51 8.62 -13.93
C TYR A 63 24.55 9.66 -14.39
N ALA A 64 25.83 9.47 -14.03
CA ALA A 64 26.94 10.33 -14.47
C ALA A 64 27.22 10.29 -15.98
N ASN A 65 26.65 9.33 -16.73
CA ASN A 65 26.73 9.33 -18.20
C ASN A 65 25.78 10.35 -18.85
N LEU A 66 24.80 10.88 -18.11
CA LEU A 66 23.92 11.93 -18.62
C LEU A 66 24.68 13.27 -18.71
N PRO A 67 24.34 14.12 -19.71
CA PRO A 67 24.89 15.46 -19.81
C PRO A 67 24.62 16.28 -18.55
N ASP A 68 25.55 17.16 -18.19
CA ASP A 68 25.50 17.99 -16.98
C ASP A 68 24.19 18.75 -16.88
N GLY A 69 23.75 19.41 -17.96
CA GLY A 69 22.48 20.14 -17.96
C GLY A 69 21.24 19.25 -17.76
N LEU A 70 21.26 17.96 -18.12
CA LEU A 70 20.16 17.05 -17.78
C LEU A 70 20.21 16.65 -16.30
N ARG A 71 21.41 16.40 -15.77
CA ARG A 71 21.61 16.15 -14.35
C ARG A 71 21.20 17.37 -13.52
N GLU A 72 21.44 18.59 -14.00
CA GLU A 72 20.98 19.83 -13.38
C GLU A 72 19.45 19.92 -13.36
N LEU A 73 18.74 19.51 -14.42
CA LEU A 73 17.27 19.50 -14.40
C LEU A 73 16.71 18.47 -13.43
N ILE A 74 17.37 17.32 -13.27
CA ILE A 74 16.91 16.22 -12.41
C ILE A 74 17.30 16.45 -10.95
N SER A 75 18.46 17.03 -10.67
CA SER A 75 19.00 17.22 -9.31
C SER A 75 18.86 18.66 -8.79
N GLY A 76 18.67 19.64 -9.67
CA GLY A 76 18.60 21.07 -9.33
C GLY A 76 17.24 21.46 -8.74
N ARG A 77 16.98 20.98 -7.53
CA ARG A 77 15.80 21.30 -6.71
C ARG A 77 15.73 22.78 -6.36
N PHE A 78 14.52 23.30 -6.19
CA PHE A 78 14.34 24.76 -6.04
C PHE A 78 14.85 25.27 -4.69
N GLU A 79 14.67 24.47 -3.64
CA GLU A 79 15.04 24.76 -2.26
C GLU A 79 16.56 24.66 -2.01
N GLU A 80 17.29 23.98 -2.89
CA GLU A 80 18.75 23.81 -2.82
C GLU A 80 19.50 24.87 -3.65
N ARG A 81 18.82 25.94 -4.07
CA ARG A 81 19.39 27.02 -4.89
C ARG A 81 19.36 28.37 -4.19
N ASP A 82 20.51 29.04 -4.15
CA ASP A 82 20.65 30.36 -3.53
C ASP A 82 20.02 31.50 -4.35
N ASP A 83 19.60 31.25 -5.59
CA ASP A 83 19.05 32.25 -6.51
C ASP A 83 17.52 32.34 -6.58
N MET A 84 16.82 31.78 -5.59
CA MET A 84 15.36 31.95 -5.42
C MET A 84 14.93 33.43 -5.32
N VAL A 85 15.85 34.33 -4.95
CA VAL A 85 15.60 35.77 -4.77
C VAL A 85 16.42 36.60 -5.75
N ILE A 86 16.06 36.57 -7.05
CA ILE A 86 16.63 37.51 -8.03
C ILE A 86 15.50 38.24 -8.77
N ASP A 87 15.64 39.57 -8.83
CA ASP A 87 14.86 40.54 -9.60
C ASP A 87 14.13 39.92 -10.81
N GLY A 88 12.85 39.60 -10.64
CA GLY A 88 11.95 39.25 -11.73
C GLY A 88 11.74 37.76 -12.06
N GLN A 89 12.21 36.79 -11.26
CA GLN A 89 11.81 35.34 -11.21
C GLN A 89 11.67 34.49 -12.50
N LEU A 90 11.85 35.04 -13.71
CA LEU A 90 11.75 34.34 -14.99
C LEU A 90 12.70 33.12 -15.12
N PRO A 91 13.94 33.12 -14.60
CA PRO A 91 14.84 31.96 -14.71
C PRO A 91 14.31 30.70 -14.01
N VAL A 92 13.63 30.85 -12.86
CA VAL A 92 13.03 29.72 -12.12
C VAL A 92 11.88 29.13 -12.92
N ARG A 93 11.02 30.00 -13.48
CA ARG A 93 9.92 29.56 -14.36
C ARG A 93 10.43 28.75 -15.55
N ASP A 94 11.43 29.26 -16.26
CA ASP A 94 11.96 28.58 -17.44
C ASP A 94 12.60 27.23 -17.09
N GLN A 95 13.30 27.14 -15.96
CA GLN A 95 13.84 25.88 -15.44
C GLN A 95 12.72 24.88 -15.11
N MET A 96 11.68 25.31 -14.41
CA MET A 96 10.53 24.46 -14.04
C MET A 96 9.80 23.93 -15.28
N LEU A 97 9.65 24.75 -16.32
CA LEU A 97 9.07 24.31 -17.59
C LEU A 97 10.00 23.37 -18.37
N GLN A 98 11.33 23.53 -18.26
CA GLN A 98 12.29 22.56 -18.81
C GLN A 98 12.22 21.22 -18.06
N GLN A 99 12.07 21.25 -16.73
CA GLN A 99 11.83 20.06 -15.92
C GLN A 99 10.53 19.36 -16.33
N ALA A 100 9.46 20.12 -16.56
CA ALA A 100 8.20 19.56 -17.06
C ALA A 100 8.34 18.91 -18.45
N ALA A 101 9.06 19.56 -19.38
CA ALA A 101 9.34 18.98 -20.69
C ALA A 101 10.19 17.70 -20.60
N LEU A 102 11.12 17.63 -19.64
CA LEU A 102 11.91 16.43 -19.37
C LEU A 102 11.05 15.31 -18.76
N ALA A 103 10.20 15.62 -17.78
CA ALA A 103 9.29 14.65 -17.16
C ALA A 103 8.33 14.03 -18.20
N GLU A 104 7.81 14.86 -19.11
CA GLU A 104 6.96 14.41 -20.21
C GLU A 104 7.71 13.49 -21.18
N LEU A 105 9.00 13.75 -21.43
CA LEU A 105 9.84 12.85 -22.22
C LEU A 105 10.07 11.52 -21.51
N LEU A 106 10.48 11.54 -20.24
CA LEU A 106 10.84 10.33 -19.48
C LEU A 106 9.66 9.36 -19.37
N THR A 107 8.43 9.87 -19.25
CA THR A 107 7.22 9.04 -19.19
C THR A 107 6.84 8.38 -20.50
N GLN A 108 7.42 8.78 -21.64
CA GLN A 108 7.31 8.04 -22.91
C GLN A 108 8.15 6.75 -22.91
N ALA A 109 9.02 6.54 -21.91
CA ALA A 109 9.75 5.30 -21.81
C ALA A 109 8.77 4.14 -21.57
N ASN A 110 8.96 3.06 -22.32
CA ASN A 110 8.17 1.84 -22.19
C ASN A 110 8.27 1.30 -20.74
N PRO A 111 7.21 0.67 -20.21
CA PRO A 111 7.19 0.22 -18.80
C PRO A 111 8.36 -0.68 -18.38
N GLY A 112 8.91 -1.49 -19.30
CA GLY A 112 10.06 -2.35 -19.03
C GLY A 112 11.43 -1.64 -19.03
N TYR A 113 11.47 -0.33 -19.21
CA TYR A 113 12.68 0.49 -19.16
C TYR A 113 12.70 1.29 -17.86
N GLU A 114 13.34 0.71 -16.84
CA GLU A 114 13.51 1.33 -15.54
C GLU A 114 14.71 2.30 -15.52
N PRO A 115 14.63 3.41 -14.78
CA PRO A 115 15.82 4.23 -14.52
C PRO A 115 16.84 3.45 -13.67
N GLY A 116 18.08 3.94 -13.67
CA GLY A 116 19.07 3.53 -12.68
C GLY A 116 18.69 3.91 -11.26
N GLN A 117 19.31 3.28 -10.26
CA GLN A 117 19.07 3.58 -8.85
C GLN A 117 19.29 5.07 -8.56
N THR A 118 20.42 5.63 -9.00
CA THR A 118 20.77 7.03 -8.72
C THR A 118 19.81 8.00 -9.40
N MET A 119 19.48 7.74 -10.68
CA MET A 119 18.50 8.55 -11.41
C MET A 119 17.12 8.44 -10.77
N GLY A 120 16.69 7.24 -10.37
CA GLY A 120 15.41 7.01 -9.71
C GLY A 120 15.29 7.77 -8.39
N ILE A 121 16.34 7.77 -7.56
CA ILE A 121 16.38 8.55 -6.30
C ILE A 121 16.23 10.04 -6.59
N GLU A 122 17.02 10.58 -7.52
CA GLU A 122 16.97 12.02 -7.83
C GLU A 122 15.65 12.44 -8.47
N LEU A 123 15.05 11.62 -9.34
CA LEU A 123 13.70 11.86 -9.87
C LEU A 123 12.64 11.89 -8.75
N GLY A 124 12.74 11.00 -7.76
CA GLY A 124 11.85 11.00 -6.60
C GLY A 124 12.01 12.28 -5.77
N ARG A 125 13.26 12.64 -5.42
CA ARG A 125 13.57 13.90 -4.71
C ARG A 125 13.06 15.13 -5.47
N GLN A 126 13.24 15.15 -6.80
CA GLN A 126 12.76 16.23 -7.63
C GLN A 126 11.24 16.31 -7.69
N SER A 127 10.53 15.17 -7.71
CA SER A 127 9.07 15.17 -7.57
C SER A 127 8.62 15.83 -6.27
N ALA A 128 9.20 15.44 -5.13
CA ALA A 128 8.86 16.04 -3.84
C ALA A 128 9.09 17.56 -3.84
N SER A 129 10.21 18.02 -4.40
CA SER A 129 10.52 19.43 -4.58
C SER A 129 9.49 20.15 -5.47
N LEU A 130 9.06 19.55 -6.59
CA LEU A 130 8.03 20.16 -7.44
C LEU A 130 6.66 20.23 -6.77
N ALA A 131 6.26 19.19 -6.03
CA ALA A 131 5.02 19.19 -5.25
C ALA A 131 5.04 20.29 -4.17
N GLU A 132 6.14 20.39 -3.41
CA GLU A 132 6.33 21.43 -2.40
C GLU A 132 6.27 22.83 -3.02
N TYR A 133 6.84 23.03 -4.21
CA TYR A 133 6.81 24.31 -4.92
C TYR A 133 5.39 24.75 -5.28
N VAL A 134 4.56 23.83 -5.77
CA VAL A 134 3.15 24.09 -6.11
C VAL A 134 2.36 24.46 -4.85
N GLU A 135 2.55 23.74 -3.75
CA GLU A 135 1.91 24.02 -2.47
C GLU A 135 2.35 25.37 -1.88
N TYR A 136 3.64 25.68 -1.95
CA TYR A 136 4.19 26.96 -1.49
C TYR A 136 3.54 28.14 -2.23
N GLY A 137 3.35 28.02 -3.55
CA GLY A 137 2.68 29.05 -4.34
C GLY A 137 1.21 29.26 -3.97
N ASN A 138 0.50 28.19 -3.61
CA ASN A 138 -0.89 28.27 -3.15
C ASN A 138 -1.01 28.97 -1.79
N ARG A 139 -0.09 28.68 -0.85
CA ARG A 139 -0.13 29.23 0.51
C ARG A 139 0.38 30.66 0.59
N ASP A 140 1.53 30.95 -0.01
CA ASP A 140 2.33 32.14 0.29
C ASP A 140 2.25 33.23 -0.82
N TRP A 141 1.82 32.87 -2.04
CA TRP A 141 1.76 33.79 -3.19
C TRP A 141 0.34 34.10 -3.69
N ASN A 142 -0.70 33.82 -2.89
CA ASN A 142 -2.12 34.00 -3.27
C ASN A 142 -2.48 33.30 -4.60
N GLY A 143 -1.90 32.13 -4.86
CA GLY A 143 -2.29 31.21 -5.94
C GLY A 143 -1.27 31.02 -7.05
N TYR A 144 -0.34 31.96 -7.32
CA TYR A 144 0.66 31.78 -8.38
C TYR A 144 2.03 32.33 -8.01
N PRO A 145 3.10 31.55 -8.18
CA PRO A 145 4.46 32.10 -8.19
C PRO A 145 4.60 33.23 -9.21
N PRO A 146 5.37 34.28 -8.90
CA PRO A 146 5.60 35.37 -9.86
C PRO A 146 6.11 34.86 -11.22
N GLY A 147 5.44 35.30 -12.28
CA GLY A 147 5.71 34.88 -13.66
C GLY A 147 4.95 33.64 -14.12
N PHE A 148 4.35 32.87 -13.22
CA PHE A 148 3.53 31.71 -13.57
C PHE A 148 2.09 32.11 -13.88
N ASN A 149 1.49 31.33 -14.78
CA ASN A 149 0.04 31.25 -14.95
C ASN A 149 -0.44 29.84 -14.55
N GLN A 150 -1.76 29.62 -14.48
CA GLN A 150 -2.33 28.31 -14.13
C GLN A 150 -1.78 27.18 -15.00
N GLY A 151 -1.71 27.36 -16.32
CA GLY A 151 -1.22 26.32 -17.23
C GLY A 151 0.28 26.04 -17.09
N ASP A 152 1.06 26.95 -16.51
CA ASP A 152 2.45 26.69 -16.14
C ASP A 152 2.52 25.85 -14.85
N LEU A 153 1.68 26.16 -13.84
CA LEU A 153 1.60 25.36 -12.62
C LEU A 153 1.08 23.94 -12.88
N ASP A 154 0.04 23.79 -13.73
CA ASP A 154 -0.50 22.47 -14.10
C ASP A 154 0.58 21.58 -14.74
N LYS A 155 1.51 22.17 -15.49
CA LYS A 155 2.66 21.44 -16.06
C LYS A 155 3.66 21.02 -15.01
N VAL A 156 3.94 21.89 -14.04
CA VAL A 156 4.87 21.58 -12.93
C VAL A 156 4.29 20.49 -12.03
N GLU A 157 3.01 20.60 -11.70
CA GLU A 157 2.25 19.60 -10.95
C GLU A 157 2.28 18.24 -11.67
N ASN A 158 1.97 18.23 -12.97
CA ASN A 158 2.03 17.00 -13.76
C ASN A 158 3.46 16.46 -13.88
N ALA A 159 4.48 17.34 -13.93
CA ALA A 159 5.88 16.95 -13.94
C ALA A 159 6.31 16.27 -12.63
N SER A 160 5.83 16.78 -11.49
CA SER A 160 6.02 16.14 -10.19
C SER A 160 5.56 14.68 -10.25
N ARG A 161 4.30 14.47 -10.65
CA ARG A 161 3.72 13.13 -10.80
C ARG A 161 4.53 12.26 -11.77
N GLN A 162 4.88 12.78 -12.95
CA GLN A 162 5.63 12.05 -13.98
C GLN A 162 7.04 11.63 -13.54
N PHE A 163 7.73 12.47 -12.76
CA PHE A 163 9.02 12.11 -12.18
C PHE A 163 8.87 11.02 -11.12
N LEU A 164 7.87 11.10 -10.25
CA LEU A 164 7.59 10.05 -9.26
C LEU A 164 7.19 8.73 -9.95
N GLU A 165 6.37 8.80 -10.99
CA GLU A 165 5.97 7.64 -11.80
C GLU A 165 7.19 6.95 -12.42
N THR A 166 8.16 7.73 -12.90
CA THR A 166 9.40 7.17 -13.45
C THR A 166 10.30 6.61 -12.34
N SER A 167 10.42 7.32 -11.22
CA SER A 167 11.22 6.94 -10.05
C SER A 167 10.78 5.59 -9.47
N THR A 168 9.48 5.40 -9.31
CA THR A 168 8.88 4.22 -8.67
C THR A 168 8.98 2.93 -9.50
N ARG A 169 9.38 3.02 -10.78
CA ARG A 169 9.65 1.84 -11.63
C ARG A 169 10.84 1.02 -11.15
N ASN A 170 11.77 1.62 -10.39
CA ASN A 170 12.94 0.92 -9.86
C ASN A 170 12.78 0.69 -8.35
N THR A 171 12.79 -0.58 -7.93
CA THR A 171 12.59 -0.96 -6.52
C THR A 171 13.73 -0.53 -5.60
N GLU A 172 14.97 -0.42 -6.11
CA GLU A 172 16.12 0.06 -5.34
C GLU A 172 15.98 1.55 -5.01
N SER A 173 15.50 2.37 -5.95
CA SER A 173 15.20 3.78 -5.65
C SER A 173 14.00 3.92 -4.73
N SER A 174 12.91 3.16 -4.93
CA SER A 174 11.76 3.18 -4.04
C SER A 174 12.13 2.78 -2.61
N TYR A 175 12.94 1.73 -2.45
CA TYR A 175 13.51 1.33 -1.16
C TYR A 175 14.33 2.47 -0.53
N ALA A 176 15.22 3.10 -1.31
CA ALA A 176 16.11 4.14 -0.80
C ALA A 176 15.32 5.38 -0.34
N LEU A 177 14.32 5.79 -1.12
CA LEU A 177 13.44 6.91 -0.82
C LEU A 177 12.56 6.66 0.42
N LEU A 178 12.04 5.45 0.59
CA LEU A 178 11.24 5.08 1.77
C LEU A 178 12.07 4.97 3.05
N THR A 179 13.25 4.38 2.97
CA THR A 179 14.06 4.03 4.16
C THR A 179 15.08 5.10 4.53
N GLY A 180 15.46 5.93 3.55
CA GLY A 180 16.61 6.84 3.63
C GLY A 180 17.97 6.13 3.48
N LYS A 181 17.98 4.85 3.12
CA LYS A 181 19.18 4.01 3.08
C LYS A 181 19.49 3.52 1.67
N ASP A 182 20.77 3.55 1.32
CA ASP A 182 21.23 2.91 0.10
C ASP A 182 21.07 1.37 0.17
N PRO A 183 20.38 0.73 -0.80
CA PRO A 183 20.04 -0.69 -0.78
C PRO A 183 21.24 -1.64 -0.87
N ILE A 184 22.42 -1.14 -1.27
CA ILE A 184 23.64 -1.93 -1.43
C ILE A 184 24.54 -1.81 -0.20
N THR A 185 24.73 -0.59 0.29
CA THR A 185 25.70 -0.25 1.35
C THR A 185 25.05 -0.12 2.74
N GLY A 186 23.73 0.08 2.80
CA GLY A 186 22.99 0.37 4.03
C GLY A 186 23.33 1.72 4.66
N GLN A 187 24.09 2.57 3.98
CA GLN A 187 24.46 3.91 4.44
C GLN A 187 23.35 4.93 4.10
N ASP A 188 23.41 6.10 4.73
CA ASP A 188 22.55 7.22 4.36
C ASP A 188 22.80 7.64 2.91
N ILE A 189 21.74 8.09 2.23
CA ILE A 189 21.86 8.63 0.87
C ILE A 189 22.72 9.91 0.90
N PRO A 190 23.77 10.01 0.05
CA PRO A 190 24.59 11.22 -0.03
C PRO A 190 23.79 12.48 -0.36
N ALA A 191 24.23 13.63 0.16
CA ALA A 191 23.62 14.93 -0.12
C ALA A 191 23.64 15.25 -1.63
N ASP A 192 24.82 15.13 -2.25
CA ASP A 192 25.00 15.38 -3.67
C ASP A 192 25.11 14.09 -4.48
N LEU A 193 24.06 13.80 -5.25
CA LEU A 193 24.06 12.76 -6.29
C LEU A 193 24.13 13.36 -7.71
N SER A 194 24.23 14.68 -7.83
CA SER A 194 24.31 15.36 -9.13
C SER A 194 25.63 15.12 -9.85
N PHE A 195 26.67 14.63 -9.14
CA PHE A 195 28.04 14.47 -9.62
C PHE A 195 28.62 15.79 -10.19
N GLY A 196 28.41 16.90 -9.47
CA GLY A 196 28.91 18.22 -9.85
C GLY A 196 28.18 18.88 -11.02
N ALA A 197 26.90 18.53 -11.24
CA ALA A 197 26.09 19.10 -12.32
C ALA A 197 25.45 20.46 -11.99
N GLY A 198 25.69 21.01 -10.80
CA GLY A 198 25.26 22.34 -10.40
C GLY A 198 26.33 23.41 -10.62
N ASP A 199 25.91 24.68 -10.58
CA ASP A 199 26.84 25.81 -10.52
C ASP A 199 27.15 26.21 -9.06
N ASP A 200 27.91 27.28 -8.85
CA ASP A 200 28.31 27.77 -7.52
C ASP A 200 27.11 28.18 -6.62
N ARG A 201 25.87 28.17 -7.12
CA ARG A 201 24.64 28.49 -6.40
C ARG A 201 23.84 27.25 -5.98
N TYR A 202 24.26 26.05 -6.39
CA TYR A 202 23.67 24.79 -5.97
C TYR A 202 24.28 24.32 -4.65
N ASN A 203 23.45 24.21 -3.62
CA ASN A 203 23.83 23.82 -2.28
C ASN A 203 23.02 22.59 -1.84
N PRO A 204 23.46 21.37 -2.22
CA PRO A 204 22.69 20.16 -1.97
C PRO A 204 22.63 19.81 -0.48
N GLU A 205 21.42 19.49 -0.02
CA GLU A 205 21.19 19.05 1.37
C GLU A 205 21.20 17.52 1.47
N PRO A 206 21.55 16.95 2.65
CA PRO A 206 21.36 15.53 2.92
C PRO A 206 19.90 15.12 2.70
N PHE A 207 19.68 13.90 2.19
CA PHE A 207 18.33 13.39 1.99
C PHE A 207 17.59 13.27 3.34
N ASP A 208 16.52 14.04 3.48
CA ASP A 208 15.59 13.93 4.60
C ASP A 208 14.38 13.09 4.18
N ARG A 209 14.36 11.84 4.66
CA ARG A 209 13.28 10.88 4.40
C ARG A 209 11.94 11.33 4.97
N ASP A 210 11.92 11.98 6.13
CA ASP A 210 10.67 12.44 6.74
C ASP A 210 10.08 13.62 5.95
N LYS A 211 10.93 14.57 5.53
CA LYS A 211 10.51 15.66 4.63
C LYS A 211 10.01 15.11 3.29
N PHE A 212 10.74 14.18 2.69
CA PHE A 212 10.35 13.56 1.43
C PHE A 212 9.00 12.84 1.54
N THR A 213 8.83 11.96 2.52
CA THR A 213 7.60 11.19 2.71
C THR A 213 6.40 12.07 3.05
N ALA A 214 6.60 13.16 3.80
CA ALA A 214 5.55 14.15 4.01
C ALA A 214 5.13 14.82 2.69
N SER A 215 6.11 15.28 1.89
CA SER A 215 5.87 15.95 0.61
C SER A 215 5.21 15.03 -0.42
N ILE A 216 5.43 13.72 -0.35
CA ILE A 216 4.82 12.78 -1.29
C ILE A 216 3.47 12.27 -0.79
N PHE A 217 3.37 11.78 0.45
CA PHE A 217 2.16 11.08 0.89
C PHE A 217 1.06 12.01 1.37
N ARG A 218 1.37 13.27 1.72
CA ARG A 218 0.38 14.25 2.18
C ARG A 218 -0.04 15.25 1.12
N HIS A 219 0.66 15.26 0.00
CA HIS A 219 0.26 16.02 -1.17
C HIS A 219 -1.05 15.46 -1.75
N GLU A 220 -1.95 16.35 -2.16
CA GLU A 220 -3.21 15.99 -2.82
C GLU A 220 -2.94 15.74 -4.31
N TRP A 221 -2.87 14.47 -4.70
CA TRP A 221 -2.54 14.11 -6.07
C TRP A 221 -3.77 14.04 -6.96
N ALA A 222 -3.65 14.55 -8.19
CA ALA A 222 -4.71 14.46 -9.20
C ALA A 222 -5.05 13.01 -9.66
N ASP A 223 -4.24 12.02 -9.29
CA ASP A 223 -4.46 10.60 -9.56
C ASP A 223 -4.86 9.80 -8.31
N ASP A 224 -5.44 10.50 -7.32
CA ASP A 224 -5.89 9.96 -6.03
C ASP A 224 -4.77 9.30 -5.21
N GLY A 225 -3.51 9.65 -5.49
CA GLY A 225 -2.30 9.13 -4.85
C GLY A 225 -1.76 7.84 -5.46
N LYS A 226 -2.23 7.44 -6.64
CA LYS A 226 -1.80 6.19 -7.30
C LYS A 226 -0.30 6.17 -7.55
N THR A 227 0.26 7.27 -8.06
CA THR A 227 1.70 7.34 -8.33
C THR A 227 2.51 7.30 -7.03
N ALA A 228 2.04 7.95 -5.97
CA ALA A 228 2.68 7.91 -4.66
C ALA A 228 2.65 6.51 -4.03
N ALA A 229 1.54 5.77 -4.17
CA ALA A 229 1.42 4.38 -3.71
C ALA A 229 2.49 3.46 -4.33
N GLY A 230 2.91 3.75 -5.57
CA GLY A 230 3.99 3.05 -6.26
C GLY A 230 5.33 2.99 -5.50
N LEU A 231 5.57 3.90 -4.54
CA LEU A 231 6.76 3.85 -3.68
C LEU A 231 6.82 2.60 -2.81
N TYR A 232 5.68 2.03 -2.40
CA TYR A 232 5.65 0.85 -1.51
C TYR A 232 4.85 -0.33 -2.08
N GLU A 233 4.02 -0.16 -3.11
CA GLU A 233 3.19 -1.24 -3.65
C GLU A 233 4.00 -2.46 -4.12
N TRP A 234 5.22 -2.25 -4.61
CA TRP A 234 6.13 -3.32 -5.04
C TRP A 234 6.50 -4.31 -3.92
N ILE A 235 6.30 -3.94 -2.65
CA ILE A 235 6.50 -4.81 -1.49
C ILE A 235 5.56 -6.02 -1.56
N ALA A 236 4.33 -5.83 -2.03
CA ALA A 236 3.30 -6.88 -2.08
C ALA A 236 3.76 -8.13 -2.84
N GLU A 237 4.41 -7.93 -4.00
CA GLU A 237 4.96 -9.01 -4.82
C GLU A 237 6.43 -9.32 -4.49
N GLY A 238 7.05 -8.50 -3.65
CA GLY A 238 8.48 -8.50 -3.40
C GLY A 238 8.90 -9.50 -2.31
N THR A 239 8.11 -9.65 -1.25
CA THR A 239 8.53 -10.39 -0.04
C THR A 239 8.79 -11.88 -0.27
N ASP A 240 8.15 -12.49 -1.26
CA ASP A 240 8.39 -13.89 -1.63
C ASP A 240 9.51 -14.07 -2.67
N LYS A 241 10.07 -12.99 -3.20
CA LYS A 241 11.16 -13.10 -4.19
C LYS A 241 12.43 -13.64 -3.53
N PRO A 242 13.19 -14.52 -4.22
CA PRO A 242 14.48 -14.96 -3.72
C PRO A 242 15.53 -13.85 -3.83
N GLY A 243 16.60 -13.95 -3.04
CA GLY A 243 17.77 -13.07 -3.15
C GLY A 243 17.53 -11.67 -2.60
N GLN A 244 18.26 -10.68 -3.14
CA GLN A 244 18.28 -9.32 -2.61
C GLN A 244 16.92 -8.63 -2.69
N ASP A 245 16.15 -8.86 -3.75
CA ASP A 245 14.85 -8.21 -3.94
C ASP A 245 13.86 -8.55 -2.81
N GLY A 246 13.82 -9.82 -2.37
CA GLY A 246 12.97 -10.22 -1.23
C GLY A 246 13.48 -9.72 0.11
N VAL A 247 14.80 -9.56 0.27
CA VAL A 247 15.38 -8.93 1.46
C VAL A 247 14.97 -7.45 1.54
N LEU A 248 15.09 -6.72 0.43
CA LEU A 248 14.70 -5.31 0.35
C LEU A 248 13.20 -5.13 0.60
N ALA A 249 12.35 -6.00 0.03
CA ALA A 249 10.91 -5.95 0.25
C ALA A 249 10.54 -6.15 1.74
N LYS A 250 11.18 -7.11 2.42
CA LYS A 250 10.96 -7.35 3.86
C LYS A 250 11.47 -6.22 4.73
N GLN A 251 12.61 -5.63 4.39
CA GLN A 251 13.13 -4.46 5.07
C GLN A 251 12.22 -3.24 4.88
N ALA A 252 11.72 -3.01 3.66
CA ALA A 252 10.76 -1.95 3.40
C ALA A 252 9.43 -2.17 4.13
N LEU A 253 8.90 -3.41 4.13
CA LEU A 253 7.69 -3.76 4.89
C LEU A 253 7.85 -3.46 6.39
N ALA A 254 9.00 -3.82 6.96
CA ALA A 254 9.32 -3.54 8.36
C ALA A 254 9.51 -2.03 8.65
N GLU A 255 9.78 -1.21 7.63
CA GLU A 255 9.96 0.24 7.78
C GLU A 255 8.65 1.02 7.60
N LEU A 256 7.59 0.44 7.02
CA LEU A 256 6.31 1.13 6.82
C LEU A 256 5.72 1.76 8.10
N PRO A 257 5.83 1.16 9.30
CA PRO A 257 5.43 1.84 10.53
C PRO A 257 6.16 3.16 10.77
N ASN A 258 7.47 3.22 10.49
CA ASN A 258 8.28 4.43 10.66
C ASN A 258 7.98 5.48 9.58
N VAL A 259 7.42 5.07 8.44
CA VAL A 259 6.98 5.99 7.38
C VAL A 259 5.61 6.58 7.72
N PHE A 260 4.65 5.73 8.09
CA PHE A 260 3.26 6.13 8.19
C PHE A 260 2.79 6.48 9.60
N ALA A 261 3.42 5.93 10.63
CA ALA A 261 3.11 6.18 12.03
C ALA A 261 4.38 6.26 12.90
N PRO A 262 5.37 7.11 12.53
CA PRO A 262 6.62 7.23 13.25
C PRO A 262 6.39 7.54 14.72
N GLU A 263 7.20 6.90 15.56
CA GLU A 263 7.26 7.17 16.98
C GLU A 263 8.58 7.85 17.35
N GLU A 264 8.52 8.73 18.34
CA GLU A 264 9.69 9.27 19.03
C GLU A 264 9.72 8.76 20.47
N GLN A 265 10.93 8.65 21.01
CA GLN A 265 11.13 8.22 22.38
C GLN A 265 11.30 9.43 23.29
N ASP A 266 10.50 9.50 24.34
CA ASP A 266 10.62 10.51 25.39
C ASP A 266 10.76 9.86 26.79
N ASP A 267 10.79 10.70 27.82
CA ASP A 267 10.93 10.27 29.22
C ASP A 267 9.78 9.37 29.72
N SER A 268 8.64 9.34 29.01
CA SER A 268 7.43 8.59 29.35
C SER A 268 7.24 7.32 28.52
N GLY A 269 7.95 7.17 27.40
CA GLY A 269 7.92 5.99 26.55
C GLY A 269 8.03 6.34 25.06
N ALA A 270 7.57 5.41 24.21
CA ALA A 270 7.40 5.69 22.80
C ALA A 270 6.04 6.37 22.59
N LYS A 271 6.04 7.52 21.91
CA LYS A 271 4.83 8.26 21.52
C LYS A 271 4.89 8.58 20.02
N LEU A 272 3.75 8.87 19.42
CA LEU A 272 3.72 9.29 18.02
C LEU A 272 4.48 10.61 17.82
N LYS A 273 5.21 10.71 16.72
CA LYS A 273 5.95 11.93 16.35
C LYS A 273 4.97 13.05 15.99
N GLU A 274 5.23 14.24 16.53
CA GLU A 274 4.46 15.44 16.24
C GLU A 274 4.69 15.92 14.79
N GLY A 275 3.62 16.36 14.15
CA GLY A 275 3.62 17.03 12.84
C GLY A 275 3.43 18.54 12.97
N GLU A 276 2.92 19.18 11.92
CA GLU A 276 2.70 20.63 11.91
C GLU A 276 1.49 21.04 12.75
N SER A 277 0.44 20.22 12.73
CA SER A 277 -0.86 20.54 13.33
C SER A 277 -1.42 19.45 14.25
N SER A 278 -0.98 18.21 14.06
CA SER A 278 -1.34 17.02 14.82
C SER A 278 -0.18 16.03 14.76
N THR A 279 -0.33 14.81 15.25
CA THR A 279 0.69 13.78 15.00
C THR A 279 0.84 13.50 13.51
N ILE A 280 2.03 13.05 13.11
CA ILE A 280 2.30 12.61 11.73
C ILE A 280 1.31 11.52 11.29
N PHE A 281 0.94 10.61 12.21
CA PHE A 281 -0.01 9.55 11.90
C PHE A 281 -1.41 10.10 11.57
N GLU A 282 -1.90 11.09 12.32
CA GLU A 282 -3.17 11.73 12.00
C GLU A 282 -3.12 12.48 10.65
N GLU A 283 -2.01 13.15 10.37
CA GLU A 283 -1.81 13.83 9.08
C GLU A 283 -1.83 12.82 7.92
N ASN A 284 -1.18 11.67 8.09
CA ASN A 284 -1.21 10.58 7.11
C ASN A 284 -2.62 9.97 7.00
N ALA A 285 -3.36 9.82 8.10
CA ALA A 285 -4.74 9.32 8.06
C ALA A 285 -5.66 10.24 7.24
N LYS A 286 -5.52 11.57 7.40
CA LYS A 286 -6.22 12.56 6.56
C LYS A 286 -5.82 12.40 5.09
N ALA A 287 -4.53 12.27 4.82
CA ALA A 287 -4.02 12.15 3.46
C ALA A 287 -4.51 10.86 2.75
N PHE A 288 -4.66 9.74 3.46
CA PHE A 288 -5.20 8.50 2.91
C PHE A 288 -6.70 8.58 2.59
N VAL A 289 -7.45 9.47 3.26
CA VAL A 289 -8.84 9.77 2.91
C VAL A 289 -8.90 10.61 1.63
N THR A 290 -8.03 11.62 1.51
CA THR A 290 -7.97 12.49 0.31
C THR A 290 -7.40 11.74 -0.90
N ASN A 291 -6.45 10.84 -0.68
CA ASN A 291 -5.77 10.04 -1.71
C ASN A 291 -6.09 8.54 -1.52
N PRO A 292 -7.28 8.07 -1.90
CA PRO A 292 -7.73 6.70 -1.61
C PRO A 292 -6.86 5.61 -2.24
N LYS A 293 -6.08 5.90 -3.29
CA LYS A 293 -5.15 4.92 -3.87
C LYS A 293 -3.97 4.60 -2.96
N LEU A 294 -3.66 5.46 -1.99
CA LEU A 294 -2.72 5.10 -0.92
C LEU A 294 -3.28 3.97 -0.04
N ALA A 295 -4.57 4.01 0.30
CA ALA A 295 -5.18 2.93 1.06
C ALA A 295 -5.25 1.63 0.23
N ASP A 296 -5.58 1.74 -1.06
CA ASP A 296 -5.60 0.61 -1.99
C ASP A 296 -4.23 -0.07 -2.06
N GLY A 297 -3.17 0.70 -2.32
CA GLY A 297 -1.82 0.17 -2.39
C GLY A 297 -1.37 -0.47 -1.09
N LEU A 298 -1.64 0.18 0.06
CA LEU A 298 -1.24 -0.35 1.36
C LEU A 298 -2.00 -1.64 1.64
N SER A 299 -3.30 -1.70 1.34
CA SER A 299 -4.08 -2.94 1.48
C SER A 299 -3.52 -4.08 0.64
N HIS A 300 -3.00 -3.79 -0.56
CA HIS A 300 -2.36 -4.80 -1.40
C HIS A 300 -1.09 -5.36 -0.75
N VAL A 301 -0.28 -4.49 -0.14
CA VAL A 301 0.89 -4.91 0.64
C VAL A 301 0.49 -5.78 1.83
N LEU A 302 -0.47 -5.32 2.65
CA LEU A 302 -0.86 -6.05 3.86
C LEU A 302 -1.58 -7.37 3.54
N ALA A 303 -2.41 -7.40 2.49
CA ALA A 303 -3.13 -8.59 2.03
C ALA A 303 -2.18 -9.72 1.59
N ASN A 304 -1.06 -9.38 0.94
CA ASN A 304 -0.05 -10.35 0.52
C ASN A 304 0.91 -10.77 1.64
N ASN A 305 0.84 -10.12 2.81
CA ASN A 305 1.75 -10.36 3.93
C ASN A 305 0.97 -10.57 5.23
N MET A 306 -0.17 -11.27 5.16
CA MET A 306 -1.14 -11.42 6.26
C MET A 306 -0.52 -12.06 7.52
N GLU A 307 0.47 -12.92 7.32
CA GLU A 307 1.27 -13.57 8.34
C GLU A 307 2.02 -12.59 9.26
N THR A 308 2.27 -11.37 8.77
CA THR A 308 2.94 -10.31 9.52
C THR A 308 2.10 -9.82 10.70
N PHE A 309 0.78 -10.05 10.65
CA PHE A 309 -0.21 -9.61 11.66
C PHE A 309 -0.58 -10.70 12.66
N LEU A 310 -0.11 -11.94 12.47
CA LEU A 310 -0.56 -13.08 13.26
C LEU A 310 -0.11 -13.04 14.71
N ASN A 311 0.99 -12.37 15.04
CA ASN A 311 1.42 -12.27 16.43
C ASN A 311 1.00 -10.92 17.03
N PRO A 312 -0.20 -10.80 17.65
CA PRO A 312 -0.63 -9.55 18.26
C PRO A 312 0.25 -9.13 19.45
N ASN A 313 1.01 -10.08 20.02
CA ASN A 313 1.89 -9.86 21.16
C ASN A 313 3.33 -9.55 20.75
N ALA A 314 3.60 -9.38 19.45
CA ALA A 314 4.90 -8.93 18.99
C ALA A 314 5.22 -7.57 19.63
N THR A 315 6.31 -7.51 20.40
CA THR A 315 6.72 -6.32 21.14
C THR A 315 7.61 -5.39 20.31
N GLN A 316 8.10 -5.86 19.16
CA GLN A 316 8.99 -5.14 18.26
C GLN A 316 8.72 -5.57 16.82
N THR A 317 8.87 -4.62 15.89
CA THR A 317 8.93 -4.92 14.47
C THR A 317 10.30 -5.46 14.10
N ARG A 318 10.33 -6.64 13.48
CA ARG A 318 11.57 -7.30 13.07
C ARG A 318 11.34 -8.36 12.00
N ILE A 319 12.40 -8.68 11.27
CA ILE A 319 12.44 -9.86 10.42
C ILE A 319 12.66 -11.09 11.31
N VAL A 320 11.81 -12.10 11.17
CA VAL A 320 11.79 -13.36 11.93
C VAL A 320 11.79 -14.55 10.98
N ASP A 321 12.03 -15.75 11.50
CA ASP A 321 11.74 -16.96 10.74
C ASP A 321 10.23 -17.13 10.58
N ASP A 322 9.81 -17.65 9.43
CA ASP A 322 8.41 -17.99 9.16
C ASP A 322 7.95 -19.06 10.17
N PRO A 323 6.85 -18.80 10.93
CA PRO A 323 6.33 -19.78 11.89
C PRO A 323 5.85 -21.08 11.25
N MET A 324 5.47 -21.07 9.96
CA MET A 324 5.02 -22.23 9.19
C MET A 324 6.19 -23.03 8.60
N VAL A 325 7.31 -22.37 8.29
CA VAL A 325 8.51 -23.02 7.72
C VAL A 325 9.81 -22.48 8.33
N PRO A 326 10.10 -22.78 9.62
CA PRO A 326 11.24 -22.20 10.33
C PRO A 326 12.60 -22.49 9.67
N GLY A 327 13.44 -21.46 9.56
CA GLY A 327 14.82 -21.56 9.06
C GLY A 327 14.98 -21.69 7.54
N ILE A 328 13.87 -21.68 6.78
CA ILE A 328 13.87 -21.75 5.30
C ILE A 328 13.35 -20.44 4.70
N GLN A 329 12.34 -19.83 5.33
CA GLN A 329 11.77 -18.56 4.90
C GLN A 329 11.80 -17.55 6.06
N HIS A 330 12.17 -16.31 5.75
CA HIS A 330 12.07 -15.19 6.68
C HIS A 330 10.78 -14.44 6.40
N ASN A 331 10.11 -14.01 7.46
CA ASN A 331 8.88 -13.22 7.48
C ASN A 331 9.12 -11.91 8.25
N VAL A 332 8.23 -10.93 8.14
CA VAL A 332 8.20 -9.75 9.02
C VAL A 332 7.22 -10.03 10.15
N ALA A 333 7.57 -9.68 11.38
CA ALA A 333 6.62 -9.59 12.48
C ALA A 333 6.50 -8.12 12.84
N LEU A 334 5.31 -7.54 12.70
CA LEU A 334 5.05 -6.15 13.11
C LEU A 334 4.67 -6.11 14.58
N ARG A 335 5.09 -5.06 15.30
CA ARG A 335 4.59 -4.76 16.65
C ARG A 335 3.07 -4.54 16.59
N GLY A 336 2.34 -5.05 17.59
CA GLY A 336 0.88 -5.05 17.60
C GLY A 336 0.25 -3.70 17.18
N LEU A 337 0.60 -2.63 17.90
CA LEU A 337 0.05 -1.29 17.64
C LEU A 337 0.43 -0.72 16.27
N GLU A 338 1.64 -0.99 15.78
CA GLU A 338 2.10 -0.54 14.45
C GLU A 338 1.27 -1.21 13.36
N ALA A 339 1.08 -2.52 13.49
CA ALA A 339 0.23 -3.28 12.59
C ALA A 339 -1.23 -2.78 12.60
N ASP A 340 -1.77 -2.38 13.76
CA ASP A 340 -3.12 -1.82 13.86
C ASP A 340 -3.25 -0.49 13.13
N ARG A 341 -2.25 0.37 13.25
CA ARG A 341 -2.19 1.66 12.55
C ARG A 341 -2.08 1.48 11.04
N LEU A 342 -1.27 0.53 10.57
CA LEU A 342 -1.21 0.21 9.14
C LEU A 342 -2.54 -0.35 8.61
N LEU A 343 -3.20 -1.25 9.35
CA LEU A 343 -4.53 -1.76 8.98
C LEU A 343 -5.58 -0.63 8.94
N PHE A 344 -5.52 0.31 9.87
CA PHE A 344 -6.39 1.48 9.89
C PHE A 344 -6.19 2.37 8.65
N LEU A 345 -4.94 2.68 8.27
CA LEU A 345 -4.66 3.45 7.05
C LEU A 345 -5.07 2.68 5.79
N ALA A 346 -4.78 1.39 5.74
CA ALA A 346 -5.20 0.51 4.65
C ALA A 346 -6.72 0.33 4.57
N SER A 347 -7.49 0.76 5.56
CA SER A 347 -8.95 0.68 5.57
C SER A 347 -9.64 1.99 5.15
N GLN A 348 -8.87 2.99 4.71
CA GLN A 348 -9.41 4.31 4.36
C GLN A 348 -10.13 4.38 2.99
N SER A 349 -10.18 3.31 2.21
CA SER A 349 -11.05 3.24 1.02
C SER A 349 -11.98 2.02 1.10
N GLU A 350 -13.09 2.05 0.35
CA GLU A 350 -13.98 0.89 0.27
C GLU A 350 -13.31 -0.30 -0.43
N SER A 351 -12.60 -0.04 -1.53
CA SER A 351 -11.87 -1.07 -2.28
C SER A 351 -10.80 -1.73 -1.43
N SER A 352 -10.12 -0.96 -0.59
CA SER A 352 -9.05 -1.44 0.28
C SER A 352 -9.59 -2.31 1.42
N ARG A 353 -10.72 -1.91 2.03
CA ARG A 353 -11.44 -2.73 3.02
C ARG A 353 -11.92 -4.06 2.44
N PHE A 354 -12.47 -4.04 1.22
CA PHE A 354 -12.86 -5.25 0.51
C PHE A 354 -11.67 -6.18 0.28
N ASN A 355 -10.54 -5.64 -0.18
CA ASN A 355 -9.32 -6.41 -0.44
C ASN A 355 -8.76 -7.07 0.84
N LEU A 356 -8.69 -6.33 1.95
CA LEU A 356 -8.27 -6.88 3.24
C LEU A 356 -9.20 -7.98 3.74
N GLU A 357 -10.52 -7.76 3.63
CA GLU A 357 -11.51 -8.75 4.06
C GLU A 357 -11.44 -10.01 3.18
N PHE A 358 -11.30 -9.87 1.86
CA PHE A 358 -11.11 -11.00 0.96
C PHE A 358 -9.86 -11.79 1.33
N ALA A 359 -8.71 -11.12 1.45
CA ALA A 359 -7.44 -11.77 1.77
C ALA A 359 -7.52 -12.51 3.11
N ARG A 360 -8.20 -11.92 4.10
CA ARG A 360 -8.47 -12.55 5.39
C ARG A 360 -9.31 -13.81 5.26
N GLN A 361 -10.46 -13.77 4.55
CA GLN A 361 -11.33 -14.94 4.39
C GLN A 361 -10.61 -16.07 3.64
N ALA A 362 -9.84 -15.72 2.60
CA ALA A 362 -9.06 -16.68 1.82
C ALA A 362 -7.95 -17.32 2.66
N TYR A 363 -7.23 -16.52 3.44
CA TYR A 363 -6.22 -17.01 4.37
C TYR A 363 -6.82 -17.96 5.43
N GLU A 364 -7.98 -17.60 5.97
CA GLU A 364 -8.72 -18.43 6.92
C GLU A 364 -9.18 -19.75 6.30
N ALA A 365 -9.76 -19.72 5.10
CA ALA A 365 -10.16 -20.91 4.38
C ALA A 365 -8.96 -21.85 4.12
N ASP A 366 -7.80 -21.31 3.74
CA ASP A 366 -6.57 -22.10 3.60
C ASP A 366 -6.15 -22.76 4.92
N MET A 367 -6.13 -22.00 6.02
CA MET A 367 -5.78 -22.55 7.35
C MET A 367 -6.73 -23.66 7.79
N LEU A 368 -8.04 -23.49 7.59
CA LEU A 368 -9.04 -24.51 7.89
C LEU A 368 -8.88 -25.75 6.99
N ASN A 369 -8.63 -25.55 5.70
CA ASN A 369 -8.40 -26.63 4.75
C ASN A 369 -7.16 -27.45 5.13
N ARG A 370 -6.05 -26.78 5.44
CA ARG A 370 -4.81 -27.40 5.92
C ARG A 370 -5.01 -28.12 7.26
N ALA A 371 -5.79 -27.55 8.17
CA ALA A 371 -6.15 -28.24 9.42
C ALA A 371 -6.89 -29.56 9.17
N VAL A 372 -7.84 -29.57 8.25
CA VAL A 372 -8.62 -30.76 7.90
C VAL A 372 -7.76 -31.80 7.16
N THR A 373 -6.86 -31.37 6.28
CA THR A 373 -6.04 -32.24 5.43
C THR A 373 -4.76 -32.71 6.09
N GLU A 374 -3.96 -31.79 6.65
CA GLU A 374 -2.67 -32.03 7.31
C GLU A 374 -2.80 -32.40 8.80
N GLY A 375 -3.81 -31.87 9.50
CA GLY A 375 -4.04 -32.14 10.92
C GLY A 375 -4.51 -33.56 11.24
N ALA A 376 -4.87 -34.33 10.20
CA ALA A 376 -5.29 -35.72 10.27
C ALA A 376 -6.42 -35.95 11.30
N ALA A 377 -6.12 -36.63 12.42
CA ALA A 377 -7.09 -36.97 13.44
C ALA A 377 -7.41 -35.80 14.40
N ASP A 378 -6.61 -34.74 14.45
CA ASP A 378 -6.82 -33.61 15.34
C ASP A 378 -6.61 -32.25 14.64
N PRO A 379 -7.57 -31.84 13.79
CA PRO A 379 -7.54 -30.54 13.11
C PRO A 379 -7.48 -29.35 14.09
N LYS A 380 -8.10 -29.47 15.27
CA LYS A 380 -8.09 -28.41 16.28
C LYS A 380 -6.69 -28.20 16.84
N GLN A 381 -5.99 -29.26 17.23
CA GLN A 381 -4.60 -29.13 17.68
C GLN A 381 -3.71 -28.56 16.58
N TRP A 382 -3.97 -28.90 15.31
CA TRP A 382 -3.25 -28.29 14.19
C TRP A 382 -3.50 -26.77 14.11
N LEU A 383 -4.76 -26.32 14.24
CA LEU A 383 -5.10 -24.88 14.24
C LEU A 383 -4.50 -24.16 15.44
N GLU A 384 -4.55 -24.76 16.63
CA GLU A 384 -3.95 -24.19 17.85
C GLU A 384 -2.44 -24.04 17.74
N LYS A 385 -1.77 -24.88 16.95
CA LYS A 385 -0.31 -24.80 16.74
C LYS A 385 0.07 -23.86 15.61
N ASN A 386 -0.68 -23.87 14.51
CA ASN A 386 -0.28 -23.23 13.26
C ASN A 386 -1.07 -21.94 12.92
N ALA A 387 -2.25 -21.77 13.49
CA ALA A 387 -3.15 -20.64 13.23
C ALA A 387 -3.79 -20.11 14.54
N SER A 388 -3.02 -20.10 15.63
CA SER A 388 -3.48 -19.79 17.00
C SER A 388 -4.12 -18.41 17.15
N HIS A 389 -3.86 -17.51 16.21
CA HIS A 389 -4.28 -16.11 16.22
C HIS A 389 -5.23 -15.74 15.09
N LEU A 390 -5.77 -16.72 14.36
CA LEU A 390 -6.67 -16.47 13.22
C LEU A 390 -7.89 -15.62 13.61
N ALA A 391 -8.54 -15.95 14.72
CA ALA A 391 -9.66 -15.17 15.25
C ALA A 391 -9.26 -13.74 15.68
N THR A 392 -8.02 -13.56 16.15
CA THR A 392 -7.53 -12.23 16.52
C THR A 392 -7.26 -11.40 15.27
N LEU A 393 -6.65 -11.98 14.23
CA LEU A 393 -6.46 -11.32 12.94
C LEU A 393 -7.80 -10.84 12.36
N ASP A 394 -8.81 -11.71 12.41
CA ASP A 394 -10.18 -11.40 11.96
C ASP A 394 -10.78 -10.20 12.69
N GLY A 395 -10.65 -10.17 14.02
CA GLY A 395 -11.12 -9.03 14.82
C GLY A 395 -10.35 -7.74 14.53
N ARG A 396 -9.05 -7.84 14.24
CA ARG A 396 -8.20 -6.68 13.91
C ARG A 396 -8.61 -6.00 12.61
N ILE A 397 -8.83 -6.79 11.56
CA ILE A 397 -9.30 -6.27 10.27
C ILE A 397 -10.70 -5.65 10.42
N SER A 398 -11.57 -6.28 11.22
CA SER A 398 -12.91 -5.76 11.52
C SER A 398 -12.88 -4.39 12.18
N TYR A 399 -12.14 -4.23 13.29
CA TYR A 399 -12.13 -2.92 13.95
C TYR A 399 -11.34 -1.88 13.16
N ALA A 400 -10.33 -2.27 12.37
CA ALA A 400 -9.63 -1.33 11.49
C ALA A 400 -10.59 -0.72 10.45
N SER A 401 -11.43 -1.57 9.83
CA SER A 401 -12.52 -1.15 8.94
C SER A 401 -13.48 -0.19 9.64
N VAL A 402 -14.01 -0.59 10.80
CA VAL A 402 -14.97 0.22 11.57
C VAL A 402 -14.36 1.55 12.01
N ASN A 403 -13.12 1.55 12.50
CA ASN A 403 -12.44 2.78 12.94
C ASN A 403 -12.17 3.73 11.76
N ALA A 404 -11.74 3.23 10.60
CA ALA A 404 -11.53 4.05 9.41
C ALA A 404 -12.82 4.72 8.94
N LEU A 405 -13.90 3.96 8.93
CA LEU A 405 -15.25 4.41 8.64
C LEU A 405 -15.73 5.50 9.62
N ILE A 406 -15.53 5.32 10.93
CA ILE A 406 -15.84 6.33 11.95
C ILE A 406 -15.02 7.61 11.70
N PHE A 407 -13.71 7.47 11.42
CA PHE A 407 -12.83 8.61 11.15
C PHE A 407 -13.30 9.41 9.93
N GLN A 408 -13.71 8.74 8.85
CA GLN A 408 -14.25 9.38 7.65
C GLN A 408 -15.52 10.17 7.94
N ALA A 409 -16.47 9.56 8.65
CA ALA A 409 -17.72 10.23 9.02
C ALA A 409 -17.50 11.46 9.91
N GLU A 410 -16.55 11.38 10.87
CA GLU A 410 -16.15 12.53 11.70
C GLU A 410 -15.55 13.67 10.86
N LYS A 411 -14.86 13.37 9.76
CA LYS A 411 -14.28 14.37 8.85
C LYS A 411 -15.30 14.97 7.88
N THR A 412 -16.22 14.18 7.36
CA THR A 412 -17.20 14.62 6.35
C THR A 412 -18.46 15.26 6.95
N ASN A 413 -18.60 15.29 8.29
CA ASN A 413 -19.80 15.72 9.01
C ASN A 413 -21.07 14.98 8.56
N GLU A 414 -20.96 13.71 8.18
CA GLU A 414 -22.12 12.92 7.80
C GLU A 414 -22.98 12.60 9.03
N GLU A 415 -24.21 13.12 9.06
CA GLU A 415 -25.15 12.95 10.18
C GLU A 415 -25.80 11.54 10.23
N LEU A 416 -25.61 10.70 9.21
CA LEU A 416 -26.22 9.37 9.06
C LEU A 416 -25.21 8.34 8.57
N PHE A 417 -24.52 7.68 9.51
CA PHE A 417 -23.49 6.69 9.22
C PHE A 417 -23.57 5.46 10.15
N ASN A 418 -23.50 4.24 9.60
CA ASN A 418 -23.50 2.98 10.37
C ASN A 418 -22.35 2.06 9.95
N ALA A 419 -21.13 2.41 10.36
CA ALA A 419 -19.88 1.69 10.10
C ALA A 419 -19.97 0.16 10.21
N LYS A 420 -20.71 -0.33 11.21
CA LYS A 420 -20.83 -1.75 11.51
C LYS A 420 -21.70 -2.47 10.51
N GLN A 421 -22.80 -1.86 10.10
CA GLN A 421 -23.66 -2.42 9.07
C GLN A 421 -22.95 -2.46 7.73
N ASP A 422 -22.24 -1.38 7.36
CA ASP A 422 -21.48 -1.34 6.11
C ASP A 422 -20.38 -2.41 6.09
N THR A 423 -19.65 -2.56 7.21
CA THR A 423 -18.64 -3.61 7.36
C THR A 423 -19.27 -5.01 7.29
N TYR A 424 -20.43 -5.23 7.91
CA TYR A 424 -21.15 -6.50 7.87
C TYR A 424 -21.62 -6.87 6.46
N GLU A 425 -22.25 -5.93 5.75
CA GLU A 425 -22.74 -6.15 4.39
C GLU A 425 -21.58 -6.46 3.44
N MET A 426 -20.46 -5.75 3.57
CA MET A 426 -19.23 -6.03 2.83
C MET A 426 -18.70 -7.44 3.12
N ARG A 427 -18.68 -7.88 4.39
CA ARG A 427 -18.24 -9.23 4.78
C ARG A 427 -19.07 -10.35 4.18
N GLN A 428 -20.40 -10.18 4.15
CA GLN A 428 -21.29 -11.15 3.51
C GLN A 428 -21.04 -11.22 2.00
N LYS A 429 -20.92 -10.05 1.34
CA LYS A 429 -20.60 -9.96 -0.09
C LYS A 429 -19.28 -10.67 -0.43
N VAL A 430 -18.22 -10.42 0.35
CA VAL A 430 -16.92 -11.10 0.17
C VAL A 430 -17.04 -12.60 0.39
N GLY A 431 -17.76 -13.03 1.43
CA GLY A 431 -17.95 -14.45 1.72
C GLY A 431 -18.64 -15.21 0.60
N ASP A 432 -19.62 -14.60 -0.06
CA ASP A 432 -20.29 -15.20 -1.22
C ASP A 432 -19.36 -15.34 -2.43
N ILE A 433 -18.44 -14.38 -2.63
CA ILE A 433 -17.43 -14.44 -3.69
C ILE A 433 -16.42 -15.56 -3.39
N VAL A 434 -15.88 -15.63 -2.17
CA VAL A 434 -14.91 -16.65 -1.76
C VAL A 434 -15.51 -18.06 -1.90
N LYS A 435 -16.77 -18.26 -1.52
CA LYS A 435 -17.48 -19.54 -1.74
C LYS A 435 -17.62 -19.92 -3.22
N SER A 436 -17.74 -18.94 -4.12
CA SER A 436 -17.89 -19.17 -5.55
C SER A 436 -16.57 -19.55 -6.25
N LEU A 437 -15.44 -19.22 -5.63
CA LEU A 437 -14.12 -19.61 -6.09
C LEU A 437 -13.82 -21.02 -5.57
N THR A 438 -13.92 -22.03 -6.44
CA THR A 438 -13.53 -23.40 -6.09
C THR A 438 -12.04 -23.46 -5.74
N LEU A 439 -11.73 -23.95 -4.53
CA LEU A 439 -10.37 -24.12 -3.98
C LEU A 439 -9.41 -24.94 -4.88
N ASP A 440 -9.93 -25.71 -5.85
CA ASP A 440 -9.16 -26.55 -6.78
C ASP A 440 -8.22 -25.78 -7.73
N ASN A 441 -8.35 -24.44 -7.87
CA ASN A 441 -7.48 -23.62 -8.74
C ASN A 441 -6.23 -23.05 -8.04
N LEU A 442 -5.99 -23.36 -6.76
CA LEU A 442 -4.92 -22.77 -5.95
C LEU A 442 -3.60 -23.57 -5.93
N GLU A 443 -3.51 -24.73 -6.59
CA GLU A 443 -2.29 -25.54 -6.60
C GLU A 443 -1.22 -25.00 -7.58
N VAL A 444 -0.31 -24.16 -7.07
CA VAL A 444 0.99 -23.90 -7.73
C VAL A 444 2.12 -24.49 -6.87
N PRO A 445 2.87 -25.49 -7.37
CA PRO A 445 3.97 -26.09 -6.61
C PRO A 445 5.10 -25.09 -6.31
N GLY A 446 5.50 -24.98 -5.04
CA GLY A 446 6.69 -24.24 -4.60
C GLY A 446 6.47 -22.80 -4.11
N ARG A 447 5.22 -22.37 -3.96
CA ARG A 447 4.83 -21.10 -3.33
C ARG A 447 4.07 -21.38 -2.03
N THR A 448 4.24 -20.53 -1.00
CA THR A 448 3.33 -20.55 0.15
C THR A 448 1.94 -20.11 -0.34
N PRO A 449 0.83 -20.73 0.15
CA PRO A 449 -0.53 -20.40 -0.31
C PRO A 449 -0.87 -18.91 -0.25
N ILE A 450 -0.28 -18.19 0.71
CA ILE A 450 -0.45 -16.76 0.95
C ILE A 450 -0.01 -15.90 -0.26
N SER A 451 1.14 -16.22 -0.86
CA SER A 451 1.70 -15.51 -2.03
C SER A 451 0.86 -15.66 -3.31
N VAL A 452 0.00 -16.69 -3.34
CA VAL A 452 -0.87 -17.03 -4.47
C VAL A 452 -2.22 -16.33 -4.34
N VAL A 453 -2.72 -16.18 -3.10
CA VAL A 453 -3.99 -15.50 -2.83
C VAL A 453 -3.96 -14.07 -3.37
N GLY A 454 -3.00 -13.22 -2.98
CA GLY A 454 -3.00 -11.80 -3.37
C GLY A 454 -2.94 -11.54 -4.89
N ASN A 455 -2.18 -12.34 -5.64
CA ASN A 455 -2.10 -12.21 -7.11
C ASN A 455 -3.37 -12.72 -7.82
N GLN A 456 -3.98 -13.81 -7.33
CA GLN A 456 -5.24 -14.32 -7.88
C GLN A 456 -6.45 -13.48 -7.46
N VAL A 457 -6.44 -12.83 -6.29
CA VAL A 457 -7.47 -11.82 -5.90
C VAL A 457 -7.49 -10.69 -6.93
N LEU A 458 -6.31 -10.21 -7.31
CA LEU A 458 -6.17 -9.12 -8.27
C LEU A 458 -6.60 -9.56 -9.68
N GLU A 459 -6.29 -10.78 -10.11
CA GLU A 459 -6.77 -11.32 -11.39
C GLU A 459 -8.27 -11.63 -11.38
N VAL A 460 -8.86 -12.14 -10.29
CA VAL A 460 -10.32 -12.35 -10.17
C VAL A 460 -11.09 -11.02 -10.02
N ALA A 461 -10.50 -10.02 -9.37
CA ALA A 461 -11.02 -8.67 -9.34
C ALA A 461 -10.91 -7.99 -10.71
N LYS A 462 -9.82 -8.21 -11.46
CA LYS A 462 -9.59 -7.68 -12.81
C LYS A 462 -10.42 -8.38 -13.89
N ASP A 463 -10.56 -9.71 -13.84
CA ASP A 463 -11.30 -10.51 -14.80
C ASP A 463 -12.77 -10.64 -14.35
N ALA A 464 -13.60 -9.75 -14.90
CA ALA A 464 -15.06 -9.83 -15.00
C ALA A 464 -15.92 -9.59 -13.73
N GLY A 465 -15.35 -9.26 -12.56
CA GLY A 465 -16.12 -9.16 -11.32
C GLY A 465 -16.34 -7.77 -10.72
N TYR A 466 -15.36 -6.87 -10.76
CA TYR A 466 -15.32 -5.68 -9.88
C TYR A 466 -16.48 -4.68 -10.13
N ASP A 467 -16.64 -4.20 -11.36
CA ASP A 467 -17.72 -3.24 -11.68
C ASP A 467 -19.10 -3.92 -11.72
N ALA A 468 -19.16 -5.17 -12.19
CA ALA A 468 -20.43 -5.92 -12.34
C ALA A 468 -20.99 -6.48 -11.03
N ALA A 469 -20.15 -6.75 -10.02
CA ALA A 469 -20.60 -7.12 -8.68
C ALA A 469 -21.12 -5.91 -7.89
N MET A 470 -20.52 -4.72 -8.10
CA MET A 470 -20.94 -3.46 -7.50
C MET A 470 -22.25 -2.93 -8.10
N GLU A 471 -22.45 -3.01 -9.42
CA GLU A 471 -23.65 -2.50 -10.09
C GLU A 471 -24.92 -3.35 -9.86
N LYS A 472 -24.76 -4.62 -9.46
CA LYS A 472 -25.87 -5.59 -9.39
C LYS A 472 -26.53 -5.71 -8.02
N PHE A 473 -25.97 -5.12 -6.97
CA PHE A 473 -26.46 -5.22 -5.59
C PHE A 473 -26.46 -3.88 -4.84
N ASN A 474 -27.03 -2.86 -5.49
CA ASN A 474 -27.42 -1.62 -4.81
C ASN A 474 -28.95 -1.55 -4.62
N PRO A 475 -29.45 -1.91 -3.44
CA PRO A 475 -30.48 -1.12 -2.80
C PRO A 475 -29.84 -0.36 -1.64
N GLU A 476 -29.99 0.97 -1.63
CA GLU A 476 -29.62 1.80 -0.48
C GLU A 476 -30.27 1.23 0.79
N PRO A 477 -29.50 0.86 1.83
CA PRO A 477 -30.07 0.44 3.10
C PRO A 477 -30.73 1.63 3.79
N GLU A 478 -31.83 1.36 4.51
CA GLU A 478 -32.44 2.34 5.41
C GLU A 478 -31.46 2.64 6.55
N ARG A 479 -30.91 3.87 6.53
CA ARG A 479 -29.87 4.34 7.43
C ARG A 479 -30.46 4.60 8.82
N GLU A 480 -30.01 3.87 9.85
CA GLU A 480 -30.30 4.16 11.26
C GLU A 480 -29.10 4.79 11.99
N TYR A 481 -29.38 5.54 13.06
CA TYR A 481 -28.40 6.20 13.93
C TYR A 481 -27.33 5.23 14.46
N PRO A 482 -26.06 5.68 14.65
CA PRO A 482 -25.02 4.88 15.25
C PRO A 482 -25.45 4.39 16.65
N ARG A 483 -25.66 3.08 16.78
CA ARG A 483 -25.78 2.43 18.08
C ARG A 483 -24.46 1.80 18.43
N TYR A 484 -23.88 2.25 19.55
CA TYR A 484 -22.72 1.62 20.17
C TYR A 484 -22.89 0.09 20.31
N PRO A 485 -21.78 -0.68 20.29
CA PRO A 485 -21.80 -2.15 20.36
C PRO A 485 -22.76 -2.69 21.44
N GLN A 486 -23.55 -3.69 21.06
CA GLN A 486 -24.09 -4.64 22.04
C GLN A 486 -23.21 -5.89 21.97
N ASP A 487 -22.52 -6.20 23.06
CA ASP A 487 -21.49 -7.25 23.18
C ASP A 487 -21.91 -8.66 22.69
N GLY A 488 -23.20 -8.90 22.46
CA GLY A 488 -23.73 -10.17 21.95
C GLY A 488 -23.80 -10.31 20.42
N LYS A 489 -23.89 -9.22 19.65
CA LYS A 489 -24.08 -9.31 18.19
C LYS A 489 -22.80 -9.72 17.46
N GLU A 490 -21.67 -9.08 17.78
CA GLU A 490 -20.36 -9.38 17.16
C GLU A 490 -19.92 -10.84 17.43
N THR A 491 -20.20 -11.35 18.62
CA THR A 491 -19.91 -12.75 18.98
C THR A 491 -20.78 -13.72 18.17
N ALA A 492 -22.07 -13.44 18.03
CA ALA A 492 -22.98 -14.29 17.25
C ALA A 492 -22.63 -14.29 15.74
N GLU A 493 -22.26 -13.13 15.21
CA GLU A 493 -21.85 -12.96 13.81
C GLU A 493 -20.58 -13.73 13.49
N ALA A 494 -19.53 -13.58 14.31
CA ALA A 494 -18.29 -14.32 14.16
C ALA A 494 -18.52 -15.83 14.28
N HIS A 495 -19.39 -16.26 15.23
CA HIS A 495 -19.74 -17.66 15.39
C HIS A 495 -20.45 -18.22 14.14
N GLN A 496 -21.37 -17.46 13.54
CA GLN A 496 -22.02 -17.85 12.30
C GLN A 496 -21.03 -17.99 11.14
N GLN A 497 -20.13 -17.01 10.97
CA GLN A 497 -19.17 -17.00 9.86
C GLN A 497 -18.18 -18.17 9.93
N ILE A 498 -17.55 -18.39 11.09
CA ILE A 498 -16.60 -19.50 11.25
C ILE A 498 -17.28 -20.86 11.12
N THR A 499 -18.53 -20.97 11.59
CA THR A 499 -19.34 -22.19 11.43
C THR A 499 -19.63 -22.47 9.96
N GLN A 500 -20.01 -21.44 9.20
CA GLN A 500 -20.28 -21.58 7.77
C GLN A 500 -19.03 -22.03 7.01
N GLN A 501 -17.87 -21.41 7.26
CA GLN A 501 -16.63 -21.80 6.60
C GLN A 501 -16.17 -23.21 6.97
N LEU A 502 -16.40 -23.66 8.20
CA LEU A 502 -16.12 -25.05 8.58
C LEU A 502 -17.00 -26.04 7.81
N LEU A 503 -18.30 -25.74 7.66
CA LEU A 503 -19.20 -26.54 6.84
C LEU A 503 -18.72 -26.58 5.38
N ASP A 504 -18.37 -25.42 4.81
CA ASP A 504 -17.84 -25.30 3.45
C ASP A 504 -16.53 -26.08 3.27
N THR A 505 -15.59 -25.96 4.21
CA THR A 505 -14.30 -26.68 4.20
C THR A 505 -14.49 -28.19 4.30
N LEU A 506 -15.36 -28.65 5.21
CA LEU A 506 -15.68 -30.07 5.36
C LEU A 506 -16.34 -30.61 4.09
N HIS A 507 -17.21 -29.83 3.44
CA HIS A 507 -17.88 -30.22 2.21
C HIS A 507 -16.90 -30.36 1.05
N ALA A 508 -16.04 -29.35 0.84
CA ALA A 508 -15.00 -29.38 -0.18
C ALA A 508 -14.07 -30.60 -0.04
N ASN A 509 -13.82 -31.04 1.19
CA ASN A 509 -13.00 -32.21 1.48
C ASN A 509 -13.76 -33.55 1.45
N GLY A 510 -15.02 -33.59 1.02
CA GLY A 510 -15.86 -34.80 1.02
C GLY A 510 -16.11 -35.36 2.43
N ARG A 511 -16.00 -34.49 3.43
CA ARG A 511 -16.01 -34.81 4.86
C ARG A 511 -17.28 -34.32 5.55
N LEU A 512 -18.15 -33.56 4.88
CA LEU A 512 -19.45 -33.16 5.41
C LEU A 512 -20.50 -34.26 5.18
N PRO A 513 -21.22 -34.74 6.20
CA PRO A 513 -22.28 -35.74 6.00
C PRO A 513 -23.45 -35.19 5.17
N GLU A 514 -24.12 -36.05 4.38
CA GLU A 514 -25.22 -35.66 3.48
C GLU A 514 -26.37 -34.94 4.18
N GLU A 515 -26.62 -35.22 5.46
CA GLU A 515 -27.67 -34.56 6.25
C GLU A 515 -27.41 -33.07 6.51
N PHE A 516 -26.16 -32.60 6.30
CA PHE A 516 -25.78 -31.18 6.37
C PHE A 516 -25.68 -30.54 4.97
N VAL A 517 -26.02 -31.28 3.91
CA VAL A 517 -25.99 -30.82 2.52
C VAL A 517 -27.42 -30.59 2.01
N GLY A 518 -27.63 -29.43 1.43
CA GLY A 518 -28.88 -29.02 0.81
C GLY A 518 -29.18 -29.76 -0.51
N PRO A 519 -30.43 -29.66 -1.00
CA PRO A 519 -30.83 -30.26 -2.27
C PRO A 519 -30.08 -29.73 -3.50
N ASP A 520 -29.47 -28.55 -3.37
CA ASP A 520 -28.62 -27.90 -4.37
C ASP A 520 -27.16 -28.38 -4.35
N GLY A 521 -26.84 -29.34 -3.46
CA GLY A 521 -25.49 -29.88 -3.30
C GLY A 521 -24.54 -28.93 -2.58
N LYS A 522 -25.06 -27.91 -1.88
CA LYS A 522 -24.26 -27.00 -1.05
C LYS A 522 -24.50 -27.27 0.43
N PRO A 523 -23.56 -26.91 1.32
CA PRO A 523 -23.82 -26.96 2.75
C PRO A 523 -25.03 -26.10 3.13
N TYR A 524 -25.83 -26.58 4.09
CA TYR A 524 -26.87 -25.76 4.70
C TYR A 524 -26.26 -24.55 5.41
N ASP A 525 -27.05 -23.46 5.48
CA ASP A 525 -26.66 -22.24 6.18
C ASP A 525 -26.45 -22.50 7.69
N ALA A 526 -25.34 -21.97 8.23
CA ALA A 526 -24.98 -22.07 9.65
C ALA A 526 -26.10 -21.65 10.62
N THR A 527 -26.95 -20.70 10.23
CA THR A 527 -28.10 -20.23 11.02
C THR A 527 -29.13 -21.32 11.31
N LEU A 528 -29.17 -22.39 10.52
CA LEU A 528 -30.05 -23.54 10.76
C LEU A 528 -29.59 -24.40 11.94
N PHE A 529 -28.37 -24.22 12.42
CA PHE A 529 -27.78 -25.01 13.49
C PHE A 529 -27.62 -24.20 14.77
N ILE A 530 -27.08 -22.98 14.71
CA ILE A 530 -26.73 -22.17 15.88
C ILE A 530 -27.98 -21.74 16.66
N GLY A 531 -28.05 -22.07 17.96
CA GLY A 531 -29.17 -21.68 18.84
C GLY A 531 -30.48 -22.41 18.54
N THR A 532 -30.43 -23.49 17.77
CA THR A 532 -31.62 -24.26 17.32
C THR A 532 -31.60 -25.68 17.88
N PRO A 533 -32.72 -26.43 17.81
CA PRO A 533 -32.71 -27.86 18.16
C PRO A 533 -31.75 -28.71 17.31
N ALA A 534 -31.30 -28.24 16.14
CA ALA A 534 -30.35 -28.94 15.28
C ALA A 534 -28.89 -28.79 15.76
N GLU A 535 -28.61 -27.86 16.67
CA GLU A 535 -27.28 -27.60 17.23
C GLU A 535 -26.64 -28.85 17.86
N ALA A 536 -27.43 -29.68 18.53
CA ALA A 536 -26.94 -30.91 19.15
C ALA A 536 -26.32 -31.89 18.13
N LYS A 537 -26.90 -31.98 16.92
CA LYS A 537 -26.36 -32.81 15.84
C LYS A 537 -25.10 -32.20 15.24
N PHE A 538 -25.08 -30.88 15.07
CA PHE A 538 -23.90 -30.18 14.60
C PHE A 538 -22.73 -30.32 15.59
N ASN A 539 -22.98 -30.18 16.90
CA ASN A 539 -21.99 -30.41 17.95
C ASN A 539 -21.50 -31.86 17.98
N GLN A 540 -22.36 -32.83 17.67
CA GLN A 540 -21.93 -34.22 17.49
C GLN A 540 -20.95 -34.35 16.31
N LEU A 541 -21.26 -33.78 15.15
CA LEU A 541 -20.34 -33.75 13.99
C LEU A 541 -18.99 -33.13 14.37
N LEU A 542 -19.00 -31.96 15.02
CA LEU A 542 -17.76 -31.31 15.46
C LEU A 542 -16.99 -32.17 16.46
N SER A 543 -17.67 -32.84 17.40
CA SER A 543 -17.04 -33.76 18.35
C SER A 543 -16.38 -34.95 17.65
N GLU A 544 -17.03 -35.55 16.66
CA GLU A 544 -16.48 -36.66 15.87
C GLU A 544 -15.26 -36.25 15.04
N ARG A 545 -15.10 -34.95 14.77
CA ARG A 545 -13.99 -34.37 14.01
C ARG A 545 -12.96 -33.65 14.88
N ASN A 546 -13.05 -33.78 16.20
CA ASN A 546 -12.19 -33.08 17.18
C ASN A 546 -12.19 -31.54 17.01
N LEU A 547 -13.28 -30.96 16.51
CA LEU A 547 -13.47 -29.52 16.31
C LEU A 547 -14.48 -28.91 17.30
N LEU A 548 -14.98 -29.69 18.27
CA LEU A 548 -15.93 -29.19 19.26
C LEU A 548 -15.35 -28.02 20.07
N GLY A 549 -16.15 -26.96 20.20
CA GLY A 549 -15.81 -25.72 20.90
C GLY A 549 -14.81 -24.82 20.17
N TYR A 550 -14.30 -25.22 19.00
CA TYR A 550 -13.48 -24.33 18.18
C TYR A 550 -14.27 -23.10 17.67
N PRO A 551 -15.51 -23.23 17.14
CA PRO A 551 -16.31 -22.08 16.73
C PRO A 551 -16.58 -21.08 17.87
N GLU A 552 -16.95 -21.54 19.07
CA GLU A 552 -17.11 -20.65 20.23
C GLU A 552 -15.82 -19.96 20.66
N ASP A 553 -14.70 -20.67 20.71
CA ASP A 553 -13.40 -20.09 21.10
C ASP A 553 -12.95 -19.04 20.08
N TYR A 554 -13.13 -19.35 18.79
CA TYR A 554 -12.89 -18.40 17.70
C TYR A 554 -13.74 -17.13 17.89
N ALA A 555 -15.06 -17.28 18.01
CA ALA A 555 -15.98 -16.16 18.11
C ALA A 555 -15.69 -15.27 19.34
N SER A 556 -15.34 -15.90 20.47
CA SER A 556 -14.97 -15.20 21.70
C SER A 556 -13.68 -14.39 21.54
N LYS A 557 -12.65 -14.96 20.88
CA LYS A 557 -11.38 -14.27 20.62
C LYS A 557 -11.54 -13.13 19.61
N HIS A 558 -12.33 -13.35 18.55
CA HIS A 558 -12.69 -12.31 17.60
C HIS A 558 -13.41 -11.14 18.28
N ALA A 559 -14.46 -11.45 19.06
CA ALA A 559 -15.24 -10.43 19.77
C ALA A 559 -14.38 -9.66 20.77
N PHE A 560 -13.48 -10.34 21.49
CA PHE A 560 -12.53 -9.67 22.37
C PHE A 560 -11.61 -8.70 21.62
N ALA A 561 -11.01 -9.14 20.51
CA ALA A 561 -10.13 -8.28 19.70
C ALA A 561 -10.89 -7.08 19.12
N SER A 562 -12.06 -7.32 18.53
CA SER A 562 -12.96 -6.28 17.99
C SER A 562 -13.37 -5.28 19.06
N PHE A 563 -13.79 -5.77 20.23
CA PHE A 563 -14.19 -4.92 21.34
C PHE A 563 -13.03 -4.09 21.88
N VAL A 564 -11.83 -4.65 22.01
CA VAL A 564 -10.68 -3.89 22.55
C VAL A 564 -10.20 -2.83 21.55
N GLY A 565 -10.20 -3.12 20.25
CA GLY A 565 -9.67 -2.23 19.21
C GLY A 565 -10.65 -1.19 18.67
N THR A 566 -11.96 -1.42 18.75
CA THR A 566 -12.96 -0.47 18.21
C THR A 566 -13.09 0.76 19.10
N VAL A 567 -13.07 1.95 18.49
CA VAL A 567 -13.37 3.24 19.13
C VAL A 567 -14.82 3.24 19.66
N LYS A 568 -15.02 3.54 20.95
CA LYS A 568 -16.33 3.37 21.62
C LYS A 568 -17.00 4.66 22.02
N ARG A 569 -16.32 5.81 21.96
CA ARG A 569 -16.84 7.11 22.41
C ARG A 569 -16.21 8.23 21.59
N PRO A 570 -16.86 9.40 21.51
CA PRO A 570 -16.24 10.60 20.93
C PRO A 570 -14.96 10.91 21.71
N GLY A 571 -13.82 10.99 21.01
CA GLY A 571 -12.49 11.15 21.60
C GLY A 571 -11.66 9.87 21.77
N ASP A 572 -12.26 8.66 21.70
CA ASP A 572 -11.47 7.42 21.66
C ASP A 572 -10.67 7.31 20.33
N MET A 573 -11.13 7.97 19.26
CA MET A 573 -10.39 8.12 18.00
C MET A 573 -9.10 8.92 18.20
N ASN A 574 -9.10 9.89 19.13
CA ASN A 574 -7.91 10.66 19.48
C ASN A 574 -6.81 9.73 20.00
N TYR A 575 -7.13 8.73 20.82
CA TYR A 575 -6.12 7.77 21.31
C TYR A 575 -5.46 6.98 20.19
N LEU A 576 -6.24 6.52 19.20
CA LEU A 576 -5.68 5.82 18.04
C LEU A 576 -4.73 6.73 17.25
N LEU A 577 -5.13 8.00 17.07
CA LEU A 577 -4.44 9.00 16.26
C LEU A 577 -3.24 9.64 16.96
N THR A 578 -3.27 9.79 18.28
CA THR A 578 -2.25 10.54 19.04
C THR A 578 -1.49 9.68 20.05
N GLY A 579 -2.04 8.53 20.42
CA GLY A 579 -1.52 7.71 21.52
C GLY A 579 -1.87 8.27 22.91
N GLU A 580 -2.55 9.41 23.00
CA GLU A 580 -2.94 10.03 24.26
C GLU A 580 -4.28 9.51 24.75
N LEU A 581 -4.35 9.04 26.00
CA LEU A 581 -5.60 8.56 26.59
C LEU A 581 -6.64 9.71 26.60
N PRO A 582 -7.90 9.45 26.24
CA PRO A 582 -8.93 10.48 26.25
C PRO A 582 -9.11 11.02 27.68
N GLU A 583 -9.23 12.35 27.83
CA GLU A 583 -9.51 12.95 29.15
C GLU A 583 -10.74 12.27 29.76
N PRO A 584 -10.71 11.87 31.05
CA PRO A 584 -11.88 11.31 31.70
C PRO A 584 -13.02 12.33 31.64
N PRO A 585 -14.28 11.88 31.45
CA PRO A 585 -15.42 12.78 31.37
C PRO A 585 -15.48 13.65 32.64
N LYS A 586 -15.58 14.97 32.44
CA LYS A 586 -15.70 15.97 33.51
C LYS A 586 -17.04 15.89 34.24
#